data_AF-D4XIV0-F1
#
_entry.id   AF-D4XIV0-F1
#
_cell.length_a   1.000
_cell.length_b   1.000
_cell.length_c   1.000
_cell.angle_alpha   90.00
_cell.angle_beta   90.00
_cell.angle_gamma   90.00
#
_symmetry.space_group_name_H-M   'P 1'
#
loop_
_entity.id
_entity.type
_entity.pdbx_description
1 polymer ?
#
loop_
_entity_poly.entity_id
_entity_poly.type
_entity_poly.pdbx_seq_one_letter_code
_entity_poly.pdbx_strand_id
1 'polypeptide(L)' 'PIHDAFARNARLREDGKLIHDTYVVQVKAPKESKAAWDYYKIVKTVPGDQAFMPLAESQCKLVKQ' A
#
# COMPACT_ATOMS: atom_id res chain seq x y z
N PRO A 1 -0.07 15.73 -3.51
CA PRO A 1 -0.06 14.26 -3.73
C PRO A 1 1.39 13.76 -3.80
N ILE A 2 1.71 12.69 -3.07
CA ILE A 2 3.04 12.09 -3.10
C ILE A 2 3.09 11.14 -4.31
N HIS A 3 4.04 11.35 -5.22
CA HIS A 3 4.25 10.50 -6.39
C HIS A 3 5.57 9.77 -6.25
N ASP A 4 5.50 8.51 -5.85
CA ASP A 4 6.66 7.67 -5.54
C ASP A 4 6.54 6.30 -6.24
N ALA A 5 7.68 5.64 -6.48
CA ALA A 5 7.74 4.35 -7.15
C ALA A 5 7.02 3.23 -6.38
N PHE A 6 7.02 3.32 -5.04
CA PHE A 6 6.35 2.39 -4.14
C PHE A 6 4.97 2.91 -3.72
N ALA A 7 4.86 4.19 -3.35
CA ALA A 7 3.65 4.77 -2.78
C ALA A 7 2.76 5.44 -3.85
N ARG A 8 1.92 4.65 -4.53
CA ARG A 8 0.95 5.17 -5.51
C ARG A 8 -0.28 5.76 -4.85
N ASN A 9 -0.80 6.87 -5.40
CA ASN A 9 -1.95 7.61 -4.86
C ASN A 9 -1.76 8.01 -3.39
N ALA A 10 -0.53 8.36 -3.04
CA ALA A 10 -0.13 8.53 -1.66
C ALA A 10 -0.50 9.90 -1.08
N ARG A 11 -0.93 9.90 0.19
CA ARG A 11 -1.16 11.09 1.01
C ARG A 11 -0.79 10.81 2.47
N LEU A 12 -0.26 11.80 3.16
CA LEU A 12 -0.05 11.73 4.60
C LEU A 12 -1.37 12.08 5.32
N ARG A 13 -1.87 11.19 6.16
CA ARG A 13 -3.09 11.37 6.95
C ARG A 13 -2.79 12.04 8.28
N GLU A 14 -3.81 12.62 8.91
CA GLU A 14 -3.71 13.34 10.20
C GLU A 14 -3.10 12.52 11.35
N ASP A 15 -3.20 11.18 11.30
CA ASP A 15 -2.52 10.29 12.24
C ASP A 15 -1.07 9.95 11.88
N GLY A 16 -0.49 10.65 10.90
CA GLY A 16 0.87 10.46 10.41
C GLY A 16 1.06 9.25 9.50
N LYS A 17 -0.02 8.52 9.15
CA LYS A 17 0.09 7.36 8.24
C LYS A 17 0.18 7.81 6.79
N LEU A 18 1.13 7.24 6.05
CA LEU A 18 1.17 7.37 4.59
C LEU A 18 0.15 6.41 3.99
N ILE A 19 -1.01 6.93 3.61
CA ILE A 19 -2.05 6.14 2.95
C ILE A 19 -1.74 6.11 1.46
N HIS A 20 -1.59 4.92 0.90
CA HIS A 20 -1.30 4.68 -0.51
C HIS A 20 -1.92 3.35 -0.97
N ASP A 21 -2.01 3.13 -2.27
CA ASP A 21 -2.50 1.85 -2.78
C ASP A 21 -1.52 0.72 -2.47
N THR A 22 -2.03 -0.45 -2.16
CA THR A 22 -1.23 -1.65 -1.87
C THR A 22 -1.49 -2.75 -2.88
N TYR A 23 -0.60 -3.73 -2.98
CA TYR A 23 -0.74 -4.86 -3.89
C TYR A 23 -0.90 -6.17 -3.14
N VAL A 24 -1.88 -6.97 -3.55
CA VAL A 24 -1.86 -8.41 -3.30
C VAL A 24 -1.01 -9.03 -4.40
N VAL A 25 0.05 -9.72 -3.99
CA VAL A 25 0.98 -10.35 -4.91
C VAL A 25 1.00 -11.87 -4.74
N GLN A 26 1.23 -12.56 -5.84
CA GLN A 26 1.50 -13.99 -5.85
C GLN A 26 2.95 -14.24 -6.29
N VAL A 27 3.65 -15.09 -5.55
CA VAL A 27 4.99 -15.55 -5.93
C VAL A 27 4.90 -16.35 -7.23
N LYS A 28 5.71 -15.99 -8.21
CA LYS A 28 5.83 -16.68 -9.50
C LYS A 28 6.40 -18.08 -9.30
N ALA A 29 5.96 -19.03 -10.12
CA ALA A 29 6.65 -20.32 -10.21
C ALA A 29 8.04 -20.13 -10.84
N PRO A 30 9.04 -21.02 -10.59
CA PRO A 30 10.39 -20.84 -11.11
C PRO A 30 10.47 -20.63 -12.63
N LYS A 31 9.64 -21.35 -13.40
CA LYS A 31 9.54 -21.21 -14.87
C LYS A 31 8.99 -19.87 -15.37
N GLU A 32 8.39 -19.07 -14.49
CA GLU A 32 7.76 -17.79 -14.82
C GLU A 32 8.64 -16.59 -14.49
N SER A 33 9.68 -16.77 -13.68
CA SER A 33 10.68 -15.74 -13.37
C SER A 33 11.74 -15.71 -14.47
N LYS A 34 11.82 -14.61 -15.21
CA LYS A 34 12.65 -14.52 -16.42
C LYS A 34 13.95 -13.74 -16.24
N ALA A 35 14.12 -13.08 -15.11
CA ALA A 35 15.28 -12.27 -14.78
C ALA A 35 15.41 -12.12 -13.26
N ALA A 36 16.57 -11.64 -12.80
CA ALA A 36 16.72 -11.24 -11.41
C ALA A 36 15.62 -10.23 -11.03
N TRP A 37 15.05 -10.38 -9.83
CA TRP A 37 13.99 -9.53 -9.26
C TRP A 37 12.59 -9.68 -9.89
N ASP A 38 12.40 -10.61 -10.83
CA ASP A 38 11.10 -10.91 -11.45
C ASP A 38 10.27 -11.94 -10.66
N TYR A 39 9.91 -11.61 -9.41
CA TYR A 39 9.38 -12.61 -8.47
C TYR A 39 7.87 -12.65 -8.32
N TYR A 40 7.18 -11.56 -8.66
CA TYR A 40 5.79 -11.40 -8.28
C TYR A 40 4.88 -11.17 -9.47
N LYS A 41 3.65 -11.67 -9.36
CA LYS A 41 2.50 -11.23 -10.15
C LYS A 41 1.63 -10.37 -9.25
N ILE A 42 1.18 -9.22 -9.75
CA ILE A 42 0.16 -8.42 -9.08
C ILE A 42 -1.19 -9.10 -9.34
N VAL A 43 -1.83 -9.60 -8.28
CA VAL A 43 -3.16 -10.25 -8.34
C VAL A 43 -4.26 -9.20 -8.21
N LYS A 44 -4.05 -8.21 -7.33
CA LYS A 44 -5.01 -7.13 -7.09
C LYS A 44 -4.29 -5.88 -6.60
N THR A 45 -4.82 -4.72 -7.00
CA THR A 45 -4.52 -3.43 -6.37
C THR A 45 -5.62 -3.13 -5.36
N VAL A 46 -5.24 -2.86 -4.10
CA VAL A 46 -6.17 -2.48 -3.04
C VAL A 46 -6.03 -0.97 -2.80
N PRO A 47 -7.10 -0.18 -3.03
CA PRO A 47 -7.09 1.24 -2.76
C PRO A 47 -6.70 1.56 -1.32
N GLY A 48 -5.93 2.63 -1.11
CA GLY A 48 -5.40 2.98 0.22
C GLY A 48 -6.47 3.26 1.28
N ASP A 49 -7.66 3.72 0.90
CA ASP A 49 -8.81 3.90 1.80
C ASP A 49 -9.42 2.56 2.28
N GLN A 50 -9.22 1.47 1.54
CA GLN A 50 -9.64 0.12 1.91
C GLN A 50 -8.53 -0.70 2.59
N ALA A 51 -7.27 -0.39 2.29
CA ALA A 51 -6.12 -1.13 2.81
C ALA A 51 -5.72 -0.73 4.24
N PHE A 52 -6.10 0.47 4.68
CA PHE A 52 -5.71 1.01 5.98
C PHE A 52 -6.94 1.23 6.87
N MET A 53 -6.78 0.99 8.17
CA MET A 53 -7.84 1.25 9.16
C MET A 53 -8.37 2.69 9.05
N PRO A 54 -9.70 2.90 9.09
CA PRO A 54 -10.31 4.23 9.00
C PRO A 54 -9.75 5.22 10.02
N LEU A 55 -9.73 6.51 9.69
CA LEU A 55 -9.23 7.55 10.62
C LEU A 55 -10.05 7.59 11.92
N ALA A 56 -11.36 7.35 11.83
CA ALA A 56 -12.26 7.30 12.99
C ALA A 56 -11.87 6.23 14.03
N GLU A 57 -11.20 5.17 13.59
CA GLU A 57 -10.72 4.08 14.45
C GLU A 57 -9.26 4.28 14.89
N SER A 58 -8.63 5.40 14.50
CA SER A 58 -7.25 5.69 14.85
C SER A 58 -7.07 5.84 16.36
N GLN A 59 -6.02 5.18 16.86
CA GLN A 59 -5.60 5.25 18.26
C GLN A 59 -4.61 6.41 18.51
N CYS A 60 -4.29 7.21 17.48
CA CYS A 60 -3.43 8.37 17.62
C CYS A 60 -4.14 9.45 18.45
N LYS A 61 -3.56 9.79 19.60
CA LYS A 61 -4.13 10.80 20.51
C LYS A 61 -4.25 12.18 19.87
N LEU A 62 -3.35 12.52 18.92
CA LEU A 62 -3.31 13.82 18.25
C LEU A 62 -4.48 14.04 17.28
N VAL A 63 -5.17 12.99 16.85
CA VAL A 63 -6.36 13.11 15.97
C VAL A 63 -7.62 13.50 16.74
N LYS A 64 -7.67 13.20 18.04
CA LYS A 64 -8.84 13.45 18.91
C LYS A 64 -8.69 14.72 19.76
N GLN A 65 -7.68 15.55 19.47
CA GLN A 65 -7.43 16.80 20.20
C GLN A 65 -8.43 17.89 19.82
#